data_AF-A0A7Y8DLR3-F1
#
_entry.id   AF-A0A7Y8DLR3-F1
#
_cell.length_a   1.000
_cell.length_b   1.000
_cell.length_c   1.000
_cell.angle_alpha   90.00
_cell.angle_beta   90.00
_cell.angle_gamma   90.00
#
_symmetry.space_group_name_H-M   'P 1'
#
loop_
_entity.id
_entity.type
_entity.pdbx_description
1 polymer ?
#
loop_
_entity_poly.entity_id
_entity_poly.type
_entity_poly.pdbx_seq_one_letter_code
_entity_poly.pdbx_strand_id
1 'polypeptide(L)'
;MNKNSYAYLIPVVLGVTLLLAVLFIWQFSISPAIHFKPVAGKACLSVSLVLTLAASVIVWRVRQPQLRLEKKRTLLKAFAGMFILCTLLSVTLFSLAILCSGGTRSSYTAHYEYSSGGSKSCSGIRVFDPELNKTIKICRPTGIGHRDEVRVVKVSNELGIVVKEAVIL
;
A
#
# COMPACT_ATOMS: atom_id res chain seq x y z
N MET A 1 27.71 -16.31 31.90
CA MET A 1 26.97 -16.97 30.80
C MET A 1 25.83 -16.05 30.37
N ASN A 2 25.92 -15.45 29.17
CA ASN A 2 25.09 -14.32 28.73
C ASN A 2 23.67 -14.78 28.34
N LYS A 3 22.74 -14.84 29.32
CA LYS A 3 21.38 -15.40 29.16
C LYS A 3 20.35 -14.45 28.51
N ASN A 4 20.76 -13.30 27.97
CA ASN A 4 19.83 -12.27 27.50
C ASN A 4 19.76 -12.09 25.97
N SER A 5 20.51 -12.86 25.19
CA SER A 5 20.54 -12.66 23.73
C SER A 5 19.33 -13.30 23.03
N TYR A 6 19.03 -14.58 23.29
CA TYR A 6 18.00 -15.31 22.56
C TYR A 6 16.56 -14.97 22.97
N ALA A 7 16.31 -14.70 24.26
CA ALA A 7 14.98 -14.38 24.76
C ALA A 7 14.40 -13.07 24.17
N TYR A 8 15.27 -12.13 23.78
CA TYR A 8 14.88 -10.91 23.08
C TYR A 8 14.91 -11.08 21.55
N LEU A 9 15.86 -11.86 21.02
CA LEU A 9 15.99 -12.05 19.57
C LEU A 9 14.81 -12.82 18.97
N ILE A 10 14.33 -13.87 19.64
CA ILE A 10 13.24 -14.72 19.16
C ILE A 10 11.94 -13.93 18.93
N PRO A 11 11.41 -13.15 19.91
CA PRO A 11 10.19 -12.39 19.68
C PRO A 11 10.37 -11.27 18.65
N VAL A 12 11.56 -10.66 18.56
CA VAL A 12 11.85 -9.63 17.54
C VAL A 12 11.82 -10.25 16.14
N VAL A 13 12.48 -11.39 15.93
CA VAL A 13 12.50 -12.07 14.63
C VAL A 13 11.11 -12.56 14.24
N LEU A 14 10.38 -13.17 15.17
CA LEU A 14 8.99 -13.60 14.94
C LEU A 14 8.08 -12.40 14.60
N GLY A 15 8.19 -11.30 15.35
CA GLY A 15 7.41 -10.09 15.11
C GLY A 15 7.68 -9.46 13.75
N VAL A 16 8.96 -9.34 13.36
CA VAL A 16 9.34 -8.82 12.03
C VAL A 16 8.84 -9.74 10.93
N THR A 17 8.94 -11.06 11.11
CA THR A 17 8.50 -12.03 10.09
C THR A 17 6.98 -12.00 9.91
N LEU A 18 6.23 -11.94 11.03
CA LEU A 18 4.78 -11.81 11.01
C LEU A 18 4.36 -10.51 10.32
N LEU A 19 5.01 -9.40 10.65
CA LEU A 19 4.74 -8.10 10.03
C LEU A 19 4.99 -8.12 8.52
N LEU A 20 6.11 -8.71 8.08
CA LEU A 20 6.40 -8.88 6.66
C LEU A 20 5.37 -9.76 5.95
N ALA A 21 4.93 -10.86 6.57
CA ALA A 21 3.90 -11.73 6.02
C ALA A 21 2.56 -11.00 5.85
N VAL A 22 2.15 -10.20 6.86
CA VAL A 22 0.94 -9.37 6.78
C VAL A 22 1.05 -8.35 5.66
N LEU A 23 2.18 -7.64 5.55
CA LEU A 23 2.42 -6.67 4.47
C LEU A 23 2.40 -7.34 3.09
N PHE A 24 2.94 -8.55 2.98
CA PHE A 24 2.97 -9.29 1.72
C PHE A 24 1.55 -9.71 1.29
N ILE A 25 0.77 -10.30 2.21
CA ILE A 25 -0.64 -10.63 1.96
C ILE A 25 -1.42 -9.38 1.60
N TRP A 26 -1.19 -8.27 2.30
CA TRP A 26 -1.83 -6.98 2.01
C TRP A 26 -1.53 -6.49 0.59
N GLN A 27 -0.25 -6.56 0.18
CA GLN A 27 0.17 -6.08 -1.13
C GLN A 27 -0.40 -6.92 -2.29
N PHE A 28 -0.57 -8.22 -2.10
CA PHE A 28 -1.06 -9.10 -3.18
C PHE A 28 -2.58 -9.24 -3.20
N SER A 29 -3.23 -9.24 -2.04
CA SER A 29 -4.68 -9.49 -1.96
C SER A 29 -5.50 -8.20 -1.96
N ILE A 30 -5.02 -7.16 -1.28
CA ILE A 30 -5.84 -5.98 -0.96
C ILE A 30 -5.46 -4.77 -1.81
N SER A 31 -4.16 -4.51 -1.97
CA SER A 31 -3.63 -3.39 -2.77
C SER A 31 -4.22 -3.28 -4.19
N PRO A 32 -4.46 -4.38 -4.93
CA PRO A 32 -5.00 -4.27 -6.28
C PRO A 32 -6.46 -3.81 -6.35
N ALA A 33 -7.23 -3.95 -5.26
CA ALA A 33 -8.64 -3.55 -5.22
C ALA A 33 -8.83 -2.10 -4.77
N ILE A 34 -7.82 -1.49 -4.15
CA ILE A 34 -7.91 -0.15 -3.56
C ILE A 34 -7.21 0.85 -4.46
N HIS A 35 -7.91 1.94 -4.77
CA HIS A 35 -7.34 3.04 -5.54
C HIS A 35 -7.49 4.35 -4.78
N PHE A 36 -6.35 4.93 -4.40
CA PHE A 36 -6.30 6.23 -3.74
C PHE A 36 -6.78 7.36 -4.66
N LYS A 37 -7.55 8.28 -4.08
CA LYS A 37 -7.77 9.59 -4.66
C LYS A 37 -6.47 10.43 -4.62
N PRO A 38 -6.29 11.40 -5.52
CA PRO A 38 -5.07 12.21 -5.57
C PRO A 38 -4.76 12.92 -4.24
N VAL A 39 -5.80 13.38 -3.53
CA VAL A 39 -5.67 14.05 -2.23
C VAL A 39 -5.09 13.08 -1.18
N ALA A 40 -5.64 11.87 -1.08
CA ALA A 40 -5.14 10.86 -0.15
C ALA A 40 -3.73 10.38 -0.50
N GLY A 41 -3.39 10.25 -1.78
CA GLY A 41 -2.04 9.93 -2.21
C GLY A 41 -1.01 10.96 -1.75
N LYS A 42 -1.34 12.26 -1.90
CA LYS A 42 -0.50 13.36 -1.41
C LYS A 42 -0.39 13.36 0.12
N ALA A 43 -1.51 13.17 0.82
CA ALA A 43 -1.55 13.11 2.28
C ALA A 43 -0.72 11.93 2.82
N CYS A 44 -0.77 10.77 2.15
CA CYS A 44 0.00 9.58 2.53
C CYS A 44 1.52 9.84 2.43
N LEU A 45 1.97 10.57 1.40
CA LEU A 45 3.37 10.94 1.24
C LEU A 45 3.82 12.03 2.23
N SER A 46 2.95 13.00 2.55
CA SER A 46 3.28 14.00 3.56
C SER A 46 3.38 13.38 4.95
N VAL A 47 2.44 12.49 5.31
CA VAL A 47 2.44 11.80 6.61
C VAL A 47 3.66 10.90 6.73
N SER A 48 4.04 10.15 5.68
CA SER A 48 5.23 9.31 5.73
C SER A 48 6.52 10.11 5.93
N LEU A 49 6.63 11.29 5.30
CA LEU A 49 7.76 12.19 5.48
C LEU A 49 7.84 12.69 6.93
N VAL A 50 6.72 13.14 7.51
CA VAL A 50 6.66 13.59 8.91
C VAL A 50 7.01 12.46 9.86
N LEU A 51 6.48 11.25 9.63
CA LEU A 51 6.79 10.06 10.44
C LEU A 51 8.29 9.75 10.41
N THR A 52 8.90 9.84 9.22
CA THR A 52 10.33 9.56 9.04
C THR A 52 11.19 10.58 9.78
N LEU A 53 10.84 11.87 9.70
CA LEU A 53 11.52 12.93 10.43
C LEU A 53 11.38 12.72 11.94
N ALA A 54 10.18 12.46 12.44
CA ALA A 54 9.93 12.18 13.85
C ALA A 54 10.74 10.95 14.34
N ALA A 55 10.71 9.85 13.58
CA ALA A 55 11.48 8.65 13.90
C ALA A 55 12.99 8.92 13.89
N SER A 56 13.49 9.72 12.94
CA SER A 56 14.90 10.09 12.89
C SER A 56 15.34 10.91 14.10
N VAL A 57 14.49 11.84 14.58
CA VAL A 57 14.74 12.63 15.80
C VAL A 57 14.72 11.74 17.03
N ILE A 58 13.78 10.79 17.14
CA ILE A 58 13.72 9.84 18.26
C ILE A 58 14.99 8.97 18.29
N VAL A 59 15.39 8.41 17.15
CA VAL A 59 16.62 7.62 17.04
C VAL A 59 17.84 8.44 17.44
N TRP A 60 17.91 9.71 17.00
CA TRP A 60 18.97 10.62 17.39
C TRP A 60 19.01 10.90 18.89
N ARG A 61 17.84 11.14 19.51
CA ARG A 61 17.72 11.40 20.96
C ARG A 61 18.09 10.19 21.80
N VAL A 62 17.69 8.98 21.39
CA VAL A 62 17.92 7.74 22.14
C VAL A 62 19.35 7.22 21.97
N ARG A 63 20.03 7.48 20.85
CA ARG A 63 21.36 6.91 20.52
C ARG A 63 22.59 7.83 20.69
N GLN A 64 22.49 8.98 21.37
CA GLN A 64 23.64 9.86 21.63
C GLN A 64 24.83 9.12 22.31
N PRO A 65 26.12 9.29 21.94
CA PRO A 65 26.76 9.65 20.67
C PRO A 65 27.53 8.44 20.09
N GLN A 66 26.99 7.21 20.16
CA GLN A 66 27.65 6.03 19.57
C GLN A 66 27.56 6.01 18.03
N LEU A 67 26.64 6.78 17.46
CA LEU A 67 26.64 7.13 16.03
C LEU A 67 27.56 8.33 15.80
N ARG A 68 28.81 8.27 16.26
CA ARG A 68 29.87 9.16 15.77
C ARG A 68 30.05 8.85 14.29
N LEU A 69 29.35 9.62 13.45
CA LEU A 69 29.67 10.16 12.13
C LEU A 69 30.70 9.46 11.22
N GLU A 70 30.96 8.18 11.36
CA GLU A 70 31.80 7.43 10.45
C GLU A 70 30.96 7.11 9.20
N LYS A 71 31.05 8.05 8.26
CA LYS A 71 30.47 8.12 6.91
C LYS A 71 29.01 8.59 6.86
N LYS A 72 28.82 9.83 6.38
CA LYS A 72 27.54 10.43 5.93
C LYS A 72 26.71 9.48 5.05
N ARG A 73 27.37 8.59 4.30
CA ARG A 73 26.73 7.56 3.46
C ARG A 73 25.94 6.52 4.27
N THR A 74 26.39 6.16 5.47
CA THR A 74 25.71 5.20 6.36
C THR A 74 24.43 5.81 6.94
N LEU A 75 24.48 7.10 7.30
CA LEU A 75 23.32 7.85 7.79
C LEU A 75 22.25 8.00 6.69
N LEU A 76 22.67 8.36 5.46
CA LEU A 76 21.75 8.50 4.34
C LEU A 76 21.04 7.18 4.00
N LYS A 77 21.78 6.06 4.02
CA LYS A 77 21.20 4.72 3.83
C LYS A 77 20.18 4.38 4.93
N ALA A 78 20.48 4.70 6.19
CA ALA A 78 19.57 4.48 7.30
C ALA A 78 18.29 5.33 7.18
N PHE A 79 18.43 6.61 6.81
CA PHE A 79 17.28 7.50 6.59
C PHE A 79 16.42 7.03 5.42
N ALA A 80 17.02 6.64 4.29
CA ALA A 80 16.31 6.09 3.15
C ALA A 80 15.56 4.80 3.51
N GLY A 81 16.20 3.90 4.28
CA GLY A 81 15.55 2.68 4.77
C GLY A 81 14.34 2.97 5.66
N MET A 82 14.49 3.93 6.60
CA MET A 82 13.39 4.37 7.47
C MET A 82 12.25 5.02 6.67
N PHE A 83 12.56 5.84 5.66
CA PHE A 83 11.55 6.44 4.80
C PHE A 83 10.75 5.38 4.06
N ILE A 84 11.42 4.39 3.46
CA ILE A 84 10.75 3.28 2.78
C ILE A 84 9.83 2.53 3.76
N LEU A 85 10.32 2.22 4.96
CA LEU A 85 9.52 1.53 5.97
C LEU A 85 8.28 2.36 6.39
N CYS A 86 8.46 3.66 6.66
CA CYS A 86 7.36 4.55 7.02
C CYS A 86 6.34 4.72 5.89
N THR A 87 6.78 4.76 4.62
CA THR A 87 5.87 4.81 3.47
C THR A 87 5.05 3.53 3.31
N LEU A 88 5.65 2.36 3.51
CA LEU A 88 4.93 1.09 3.46
C LEU A 88 3.86 1.03 4.56
N LEU A 89 4.24 1.42 5.78
CA LEU A 89 3.31 1.49 6.91
C LEU A 89 2.17 2.48 6.65
N SER A 90 2.47 3.69 6.18
CA SER A 90 1.43 4.68 5.90
C SER A 90 0.47 4.22 4.79
N VAL A 91 0.97 3.64 3.71
CA VAL A 91 0.13 3.08 2.64
C VAL A 91 -0.79 1.99 3.19
N THR A 92 -0.28 1.08 4.03
CA THR A 92 -1.15 0.05 4.63
C THR A 92 -2.21 0.62 5.56
N LEU A 93 -1.87 1.61 6.39
CA LEU A 93 -2.81 2.26 7.30
C LEU A 93 -3.89 3.04 6.55
N PHE A 94 -3.52 3.79 5.51
CA PHE A 94 -4.48 4.52 4.69
C PHE A 94 -5.36 3.57 3.86
N SER A 95 -4.81 2.48 3.33
CA SER A 95 -5.60 1.43 2.66
C SER A 95 -6.59 0.78 3.61
N LEU A 96 -6.18 0.49 4.85
CA LEU A 96 -7.07 -0.06 5.89
C LEU A 96 -8.16 0.95 6.24
N ALA A 97 -7.81 2.24 6.37
CA ALA A 97 -8.78 3.30 6.58
C ALA A 97 -9.83 3.34 5.46
N ILE A 98 -9.43 3.24 4.19
CA ILE A 98 -10.37 3.19 3.05
C ILE A 98 -11.29 1.97 3.11
N LEU A 99 -10.76 0.81 3.50
CA LEU A 99 -11.56 -0.41 3.63
C LEU A 99 -12.58 -0.34 4.77
N CYS A 100 -12.16 0.19 5.92
CA CYS A 100 -12.96 0.22 7.13
C CYS A 100 -13.92 1.41 7.19
N SER A 101 -13.64 2.50 6.47
CA SER A 101 -14.38 3.77 6.60
C SER A 101 -15.83 3.72 6.11
N GLY A 102 -16.33 2.61 5.58
CA GLY A 102 -17.58 2.61 4.83
C GLY A 102 -17.50 3.57 3.64
N GLY A 103 -18.57 3.63 2.85
CA GLY A 103 -18.61 4.52 1.69
C GLY A 103 -19.85 4.32 0.85
N THR A 104 -20.00 5.17 -0.16
CA THR A 104 -21.12 5.10 -1.11
C THR A 104 -20.85 4.05 -2.16
N ARG A 105 -21.72 3.04 -2.26
CA ARG A 105 -21.68 2.02 -3.32
C ARG A 105 -22.24 2.60 -4.62
N SER A 106 -21.50 2.49 -5.71
CA SER A 106 -21.91 2.91 -7.04
C SER A 106 -21.48 1.88 -8.10
N SER A 107 -22.08 1.96 -9.28
CA SER A 107 -21.68 1.16 -10.43
C SER A 107 -21.68 1.97 -11.71
N TYR A 108 -20.76 1.68 -12.62
CA TYR A 108 -20.68 2.30 -13.93
C TYR A 108 -20.28 1.26 -14.98
N THR A 109 -20.60 1.54 -16.24
CA THR A 109 -20.13 0.78 -17.40
C THR A 109 -19.06 1.57 -18.13
N ALA A 110 -18.04 0.87 -18.60
CA ALA A 110 -16.95 1.49 -19.35
C ALA A 110 -16.31 0.47 -20.30
N HIS A 111 -15.64 0.99 -21.33
CA HIS A 111 -14.80 0.16 -22.18
C HIS A 111 -13.56 -0.32 -21.42
N TYR A 112 -13.09 -1.51 -21.77
CA TYR A 112 -11.92 -2.11 -21.14
C TYR A 112 -10.87 -2.52 -22.16
N GLU A 113 -9.61 -2.45 -21.74
CA GLU A 113 -8.50 -3.04 -22.47
C GLU A 113 -7.92 -4.20 -21.67
N TYR A 114 -7.70 -5.33 -22.32
CA TYR A 114 -7.07 -6.47 -21.66
C TYR A 114 -5.61 -6.14 -21.30
N SER A 115 -5.23 -6.46 -20.06
CA SER A 115 -3.86 -6.31 -19.58
C SER A 115 -3.34 -7.65 -19.06
N SER A 116 -2.34 -8.18 -19.76
CA SER A 116 -1.63 -9.39 -19.33
C SER A 116 -1.01 -9.19 -17.93
N GLY A 117 -1.01 -10.28 -17.17
CA GLY A 117 -0.34 -10.35 -15.88
C GLY A 117 1.16 -10.57 -16.05
N GLY A 118 1.93 -10.10 -15.07
CA GLY A 118 3.38 -10.35 -14.97
C GLY A 118 3.75 -10.74 -13.54
N SER A 119 5.03 -11.00 -13.27
CA SER A 119 5.50 -11.40 -11.93
C SER A 119 5.18 -10.38 -10.82
N LYS A 120 4.93 -9.12 -11.17
CA LYS A 120 4.62 -8.01 -10.26
C LYS A 120 3.19 -7.47 -10.40
N SER A 121 2.35 -8.07 -11.24
CA SER A 121 1.01 -7.54 -11.53
C SER A 121 0.05 -8.65 -11.95
N CYS A 122 -1.19 -8.61 -11.47
CA CYS A 122 -2.21 -9.56 -11.85
C CYS A 122 -2.57 -9.47 -13.34
N SER A 123 -3.09 -10.54 -13.93
CA SER A 123 -3.85 -10.44 -15.19
C SER A 123 -5.22 -9.85 -14.93
N GLY A 124 -5.73 -9.09 -15.89
CA GLY A 124 -7.04 -8.46 -15.77
C GLY A 124 -7.28 -7.44 -16.86
N ILE A 125 -7.96 -6.36 -16.49
CA ILE A 125 -8.42 -5.34 -17.44
C ILE A 125 -8.03 -3.94 -16.96
N ARG A 126 -7.86 -3.03 -17.91
CA ARG A 126 -7.68 -1.60 -17.67
C ARG A 126 -8.97 -0.89 -18.03
N VAL A 127 -9.47 -0.08 -17.10
CA VAL A 127 -10.73 0.62 -17.23
C VAL A 127 -10.53 2.06 -16.76
N PHE A 128 -11.07 3.02 -17.49
CA PHE A 128 -11.08 4.41 -17.03
C PHE A 128 -12.12 4.58 -15.91
N ASP A 129 -11.69 5.06 -14.75
CA ASP A 129 -12.61 5.42 -13.66
C ASP A 129 -12.88 6.93 -13.68
N PRO A 130 -14.13 7.37 -13.88
CA PRO A 130 -14.47 8.79 -14.04
C PRO A 130 -14.30 9.59 -12.75
N GLU A 131 -14.39 8.97 -11.57
CA GLU A 131 -14.28 9.65 -10.29
C GLU A 131 -12.83 9.89 -9.88
N LEU A 132 -11.96 8.93 -10.21
CA LEU A 132 -10.52 9.08 -10.02
C LEU A 132 -9.85 9.86 -11.15
N ASN A 133 -10.55 10.04 -12.28
CA ASN A 133 -10.01 10.62 -13.52
C ASN A 133 -8.70 9.95 -13.96
N LYS A 134 -8.65 8.61 -13.89
CA LYS A 134 -7.47 7.81 -14.29
C LYS A 134 -7.86 6.40 -14.68
N THR A 135 -7.01 5.77 -15.49
CA THR A 135 -7.13 4.34 -15.81
C THR A 135 -6.68 3.49 -14.62
N ILE A 136 -7.59 2.64 -14.15
CA ILE A 136 -7.34 1.67 -13.09
C ILE A 136 -7.18 0.27 -13.68
N LYS A 137 -6.37 -0.57 -13.04
CA LYS A 137 -6.21 -1.98 -13.40
C LYS A 137 -7.02 -2.83 -12.43
N ILE A 138 -8.00 -3.55 -12.95
CA ILE A 138 -8.85 -4.47 -12.18
C ILE A 138 -8.38 -5.89 -12.43
N CYS A 139 -8.02 -6.60 -11.36
CA CYS A 139 -7.57 -7.99 -11.43
C CYS A 139 -8.75 -8.95 -11.53
N ARG A 140 -8.60 -9.99 -12.35
CA ARG A 140 -9.54 -11.14 -12.42
C ARG A 140 -11.02 -10.70 -12.53
N PRO A 141 -11.41 -9.95 -13.59
CA PRO A 141 -12.82 -9.68 -13.84
C PRO A 141 -13.58 -10.99 -14.06
N THR A 142 -14.85 -11.00 -13.71
CA THR A 142 -15.76 -12.13 -13.89
C THR A 142 -16.54 -12.00 -15.19
N GLY A 143 -16.98 -13.13 -15.75
CA GLY A 143 -17.75 -13.17 -16.99
C GLY A 143 -16.90 -13.39 -18.25
N ILE A 144 -17.54 -13.97 -19.27
CA ILE A 144 -16.99 -14.18 -20.61
C ILE A 144 -17.85 -13.36 -21.56
N GLY A 145 -17.85 -12.05 -21.35
CA GLY A 145 -18.63 -11.14 -22.18
C GLY A 145 -18.07 -11.07 -23.60
N HIS A 146 -18.95 -10.88 -24.57
CA HIS A 146 -18.58 -10.71 -25.98
C HIS A 146 -18.55 -9.23 -26.37
N ARG A 147 -18.95 -8.32 -25.47
CA ARG A 147 -18.90 -6.88 -25.70
C ARG A 147 -17.61 -6.31 -25.12
N ASP A 148 -17.11 -5.23 -25.72
CA ASP A 148 -15.96 -4.48 -25.23
C ASP A 148 -16.29 -3.61 -24.00
N GLU A 149 -17.25 -4.03 -23.17
CA GLU A 149 -17.75 -3.28 -22.03
C GLU A 149 -17.67 -4.12 -20.74
N VAL A 150 -17.39 -3.42 -19.64
CA VAL A 150 -17.38 -4.00 -18.29
C VAL A 150 -18.23 -3.16 -17.37
N ARG A 151 -19.03 -3.82 -16.53
CA ARG A 151 -19.72 -3.20 -15.40
C ARG A 151 -18.85 -3.28 -14.17
N VAL A 152 -18.43 -2.13 -13.64
CA VAL A 152 -17.62 -2.04 -12.41
C VAL A 152 -18.51 -1.61 -11.25
N VAL A 153 -18.46 -2.36 -10.16
CA VAL A 153 -19.10 -2.04 -8.88
C VAL A 153 -18.03 -1.65 -7.89
N LYS A 154 -18.16 -0.44 -7.33
CA LYS A 154 -17.17 0.13 -6.40
C LYS A 154 -17.85 0.75 -5.18
N VAL A 155 -17.07 0.86 -4.11
CA VAL A 155 -17.41 1.66 -2.92
C VAL A 155 -16.44 2.83 -2.87
N SER A 156 -16.97 4.05 -2.80
CA SER A 156 -16.17 5.27 -2.74
C SER A 156 -16.26 5.95 -1.38
N ASN A 157 -15.12 6.50 -0.94
CA ASN A 157 -15.00 7.40 0.20
C ASN A 157 -14.12 8.62 -0.20
N GLU A 158 -13.97 9.58 0.71
CA GLU A 158 -13.08 10.74 0.62
C GLU A 158 -11.62 10.35 0.36
N LEU A 159 -11.16 9.23 0.94
CA LEU A 159 -9.79 8.76 0.80
C LEU A 159 -9.51 8.00 -0.51
N GLY A 160 -10.52 7.39 -1.13
CA GLY A 160 -10.31 6.53 -2.30
C GLY A 160 -11.52 5.70 -2.66
N ILE A 161 -11.30 4.76 -3.57
CA ILE A 161 -12.31 3.78 -3.98
C ILE A 161 -11.82 2.36 -3.74
N VAL A 162 -12.77 1.46 -3.52
CA VAL A 162 -12.56 0.01 -3.45
C VAL A 162 -13.41 -0.65 -4.51
N VAL A 163 -12.77 -1.31 -5.47
CA VAL A 163 -13.47 -2.13 -6.47
C VAL A 163 -13.93 -3.41 -5.78
N LYS A 164 -15.24 -3.68 -5.84
CA LYS A 164 -15.84 -4.89 -5.25
C LYS A 164 -16.05 -5.97 -6.31
N GLU A 165 -16.44 -5.58 -7.50
CA GLU A 165 -16.77 -6.50 -8.57
C GLU A 165 -16.57 -5.83 -9.93
N ALA A 166 -16.17 -6.60 -10.93
CA ALA A 166 -16.12 -6.18 -12.31
C ALA A 166 -16.57 -7.33 -13.20
N VAL A 167 -17.67 -7.12 -13.93
CA VAL A 167 -18.33 -8.14 -14.77
C VAL A 167 -18.27 -7.71 -16.23
N ILE A 168 -17.66 -8.53 -17.09
CA ILE A 168 -17.61 -8.31 -18.54
C ILE A 168 -18.99 -8.65 -19.14
N LEU A 169 -19.52 -7.76 -19.99
CA LEU A 169 -20.89 -7.82 -20.54
C LEU A 169 -20.99 -8.49 -21.92
#